data_AF-A0A5D0UNU6-F1
#
_entry.id   AF-A0A5D0UNU6-F1
#
_cell.length_a   1.000
_cell.length_b   1.000
_cell.length_c   1.000
_cell.angle_alpha   90.00
_cell.angle_beta   90.00
_cell.angle_gamma   90.00
#
_symmetry.space_group_name_H-M   'P 1'
#
loop_
_entity.id
_entity.type
_entity.pdbx_description
1 polymer ?
#
loop_
_entity_poly.entity_id
_entity_poly.type
_entity_poly.pdbx_seq_one_letter_code
_entity_poly.pdbx_strand_id
1 'polypeptide(L)'
;MLFKADLGKRVDNLVGAVDGRDDKRFFAALRGIVGATPKARPDEVDAALARLTSVLAEIPLGMGGDLAQIAGSMADYGTDAAVVVPTLVRRATTAMEQAARFAELYGAAFGDLPNPDDAEQIGPTIERFVETAPNRGMAQPDAYNLVQAWFSGGKWVQPVLYLSQRKDVRAMLPERPRLTAAIDTTREHIGTAHWLYGLLLVLDDEPLVVLHRATRRGYRVTISGIGDNFQLHTLLAAALIGDEAQGLVPGQRPSAAEIAAASDGEDLTPAGGIRGNFNLVDAHGEWIWNEGRPADIPKLEGKRVVVIDPPPYPRSWNAGRPYPLMRPTVTVDGMLPADEAAHWLDLVKPSQRG
;
A
#
# COMPACT_ATOMS: atom_id res chain seq x y z
N MET A 1 -26.64 -9.76 -32.32
CA MET A 1 -26.46 -8.36 -31.90
C MET A 1 -26.14 -8.34 -30.41
N LEU A 2 -24.88 -8.15 -30.03
CA LEU A 2 -24.54 -7.92 -28.63
C LEU A 2 -24.98 -6.49 -28.27
N PHE A 3 -25.79 -6.34 -27.22
CA PHE A 3 -26.10 -5.04 -26.65
C PHE A 3 -24.80 -4.36 -26.24
N LYS A 4 -24.42 -3.29 -26.95
CA LYS A 4 -23.27 -2.45 -26.57
C LYS A 4 -23.58 -1.89 -25.18
N ALA A 5 -22.78 -2.23 -24.18
CA ALA A 5 -23.00 -1.74 -22.82
C ALA A 5 -22.72 -0.23 -22.82
N ASP A 6 -23.76 0.59 -22.77
CA ASP A 6 -23.64 2.05 -22.80
C ASP A 6 -23.18 2.57 -21.44
N LEU A 7 -21.86 2.50 -21.21
CA LEU A 7 -21.20 3.00 -20.00
C LEU A 7 -21.39 4.51 -19.84
N GLY A 8 -21.33 5.27 -20.95
CA GLY A 8 -21.54 6.72 -20.97
C GLY A 8 -22.89 7.13 -20.41
N LYS A 9 -23.98 6.52 -20.88
CA LYS A 9 -25.34 6.78 -20.37
C LYS A 9 -25.52 6.43 -18.89
N ARG A 10 -24.78 5.44 -18.39
CA ARG A 10 -24.82 5.07 -16.97
C ARG A 10 -24.11 6.11 -16.11
N VAL A 11 -23.01 6.67 -16.60
CA VAL A 11 -22.35 7.83 -15.98
C VAL A 11 -23.25 9.06 -16.03
N ASP A 12 -23.91 9.35 -17.16
CA ASP A 12 -24.89 10.45 -17.25
C ASP A 12 -25.98 10.33 -16.18
N ASN A 13 -26.50 9.12 -16.01
CA ASN A 13 -27.52 8.86 -15.00
C ASN A 13 -27.01 9.03 -13.58
N LEU A 14 -25.75 8.69 -13.31
CA LEU A 14 -25.13 8.91 -12.00
C LEU A 14 -24.96 10.40 -11.72
N VAL A 15 -24.44 11.17 -12.68
CA VAL A 15 -24.28 12.62 -12.56
C VAL A 15 -25.63 13.27 -12.26
N GLY A 16 -26.65 12.96 -13.06
CA GLY A 16 -28.00 13.50 -12.84
C GLY A 16 -28.65 13.03 -11.52
N ALA A 17 -28.25 11.89 -10.97
CA ALA A 17 -28.71 11.46 -9.64
C ALA A 17 -28.05 12.25 -8.51
N VAL A 18 -26.76 12.59 -8.65
CA VAL A 18 -26.05 13.45 -7.69
C VAL A 18 -26.63 14.86 -7.71
N ASP A 19 -26.82 15.45 -8.90
CA ASP A 19 -27.41 16.79 -9.05
C ASP A 19 -28.83 16.85 -8.48
N GLY A 20 -29.61 15.79 -8.67
CA GLY A 20 -30.97 15.65 -8.15
C GLY A 20 -31.07 15.20 -6.70
N ARG A 21 -29.95 14.90 -6.02
CA ARG A 21 -29.90 14.30 -4.68
C ARG A 21 -30.81 13.06 -4.53
N ASP A 22 -30.78 12.18 -5.52
CA ASP A 22 -31.58 10.96 -5.58
C ASP A 22 -30.71 9.72 -5.28
N ASP A 23 -30.65 9.35 -4.00
CA ASP A 23 -29.85 8.22 -3.52
C ASP A 23 -30.21 6.90 -4.21
N LYS A 24 -31.51 6.66 -4.43
CA LYS A 24 -31.99 5.41 -5.05
C LYS A 24 -31.49 5.31 -6.49
N ARG A 25 -31.58 6.41 -7.24
CA ARG A 25 -31.07 6.48 -8.62
C ARG A 25 -29.54 6.42 -8.64
N PHE A 26 -28.86 7.02 -7.66
CA PHE A 26 -27.41 6.97 -7.53
C PHE A 26 -26.92 5.52 -7.38
N PHE A 27 -27.43 4.77 -6.40
CA PHE A 27 -27.02 3.37 -6.19
C PHE A 27 -27.41 2.45 -7.35
N ALA A 28 -28.53 2.72 -8.03
CA ALA A 28 -28.88 2.00 -9.25
C ALA A 28 -27.90 2.28 -10.41
N ALA A 29 -27.47 3.54 -10.56
CA ALA A 29 -26.49 3.93 -11.56
C ALA A 29 -25.11 3.31 -11.28
N LEU A 30 -24.65 3.30 -10.02
CA LEU A 30 -23.41 2.63 -9.60
C LEU A 30 -23.39 1.15 -9.99
N ARG A 31 -24.44 0.38 -9.63
CA ARG A 31 -24.56 -1.03 -10.04
C ARG A 31 -24.53 -1.19 -11.56
N GLY A 32 -25.15 -0.25 -12.26
CA GLY A 32 -25.14 -0.20 -13.71
C GLY A 32 -23.73 -0.05 -14.28
N ILE A 33 -22.94 0.89 -13.74
CA ILE A 33 -21.55 1.14 -14.13
C ILE A 33 -20.72 -0.13 -13.91
N VAL A 34 -20.77 -0.73 -12.72
CA VAL A 34 -20.05 -1.97 -12.39
C VAL A 34 -20.34 -3.09 -13.40
N GLY A 35 -21.60 -3.30 -13.77
CA GLY A 35 -21.97 -4.34 -14.74
C GLY A 35 -21.62 -4.05 -16.20
N ALA A 36 -21.29 -2.80 -16.52
CA ALA A 36 -20.94 -2.34 -17.87
C ALA A 36 -19.42 -2.22 -18.09
N THR A 37 -18.66 -1.85 -17.05
CA THR A 37 -17.20 -1.62 -17.14
C THR A 37 -16.44 -2.79 -17.76
N PRO A 38 -16.62 -4.07 -17.34
CA PRO A 38 -15.87 -5.19 -17.92
C PRO A 38 -16.19 -5.49 -19.39
N LYS A 39 -17.22 -4.85 -19.95
CA LYS A 39 -17.70 -5.03 -21.32
C LYS A 39 -17.42 -3.81 -22.21
N ALA A 40 -16.94 -2.72 -21.61
CA ALA A 40 -16.64 -1.48 -22.30
C ALA A 40 -15.24 -1.56 -22.93
N ARG A 41 -15.00 -0.77 -23.98
CA ARG A 41 -13.63 -0.62 -24.48
C ARG A 41 -12.82 0.27 -23.53
N PRO A 42 -11.49 0.12 -23.47
CA PRO A 42 -10.65 0.94 -22.59
C PRO A 42 -10.82 2.45 -22.78
N ASP A 43 -10.98 2.93 -24.03
CA ASP A 43 -11.24 4.35 -24.34
C ASP A 43 -12.59 4.84 -23.77
N GLU A 44 -13.59 3.97 -23.72
CA GLU A 44 -14.90 4.28 -23.11
C GLU A 44 -14.81 4.34 -21.58
N VAL A 45 -13.95 3.51 -20.98
CA VAL A 45 -13.69 3.53 -19.53
C VAL A 45 -12.92 4.81 -19.15
N ASP A 46 -11.90 5.20 -19.89
CA ASP A 46 -11.14 6.42 -19.63
C ASP A 46 -12.03 7.67 -19.73
N ALA A 47 -12.88 7.73 -20.76
CA ALA A 47 -13.87 8.80 -20.92
C ALA A 47 -14.90 8.82 -19.77
N ALA A 48 -15.33 7.65 -19.30
CA ALA A 48 -16.22 7.53 -18.15
C ALA A 48 -15.54 8.00 -16.85
N LEU A 49 -14.30 7.57 -16.60
CA LEU A 49 -13.49 7.98 -15.45
C LEU A 49 -13.28 9.50 -15.42
N ALA A 50 -12.90 10.11 -16.55
CA ALA A 50 -12.69 11.56 -16.64
C ALA A 50 -13.94 12.35 -16.20
N ARG A 51 -15.13 11.85 -16.54
CA ARG A 51 -16.40 12.44 -16.11
C ARG A 51 -16.67 12.22 -14.63
N LEU A 52 -16.45 11.00 -14.13
CA LEU A 52 -16.62 10.67 -12.71
C LEU A 52 -15.65 11.43 -11.81
N THR A 53 -14.46 11.80 -12.31
CA THR A 53 -13.48 12.61 -11.58
C THR A 53 -14.06 13.94 -11.10
N SER A 54 -14.92 14.60 -11.90
CA SER A 54 -15.58 15.85 -11.50
C SER A 54 -16.60 15.63 -10.37
N VAL A 55 -17.34 14.52 -10.44
CA VAL A 55 -18.32 14.15 -9.39
C VAL A 55 -17.60 13.77 -8.09
N LEU A 56 -16.54 12.96 -8.19
CA LEU A 56 -15.73 12.52 -7.05
C LEU A 56 -15.10 13.69 -6.29
N ALA A 57 -14.75 14.77 -6.99
CA ALA A 57 -14.13 15.94 -6.39
C ALA A 57 -15.06 16.64 -5.37
N GLU A 58 -16.37 16.60 -5.60
CA GLU A 58 -17.36 17.42 -4.87
C GLU A 58 -18.33 16.60 -4.01
N ILE A 59 -18.57 15.33 -4.34
CA ILE A 59 -19.56 14.49 -3.65
C ILE A 59 -19.25 14.36 -2.14
N PRO A 60 -20.24 14.45 -1.22
CA PRO A 60 -20.00 14.28 0.22
C PRO A 60 -19.28 12.97 0.54
N LEU A 61 -18.34 12.98 1.50
CA LEU A 61 -17.46 11.84 1.76
C LEU A 61 -18.24 10.55 2.09
N GLY A 62 -19.29 10.66 2.90
CA GLY A 62 -20.12 9.52 3.28
C GLY A 62 -20.75 8.80 2.08
N MET A 63 -21.27 9.55 1.11
CA MET A 63 -21.87 9.01 -0.11
C MET A 63 -20.81 8.62 -1.16
N GLY A 64 -19.74 9.39 -1.26
CA GLY A 64 -18.73 9.23 -2.30
C GLY A 64 -17.84 8.00 -2.16
N GLY A 65 -17.77 7.38 -0.98
CA GLY A 65 -16.92 6.22 -0.75
C GLY A 65 -17.21 5.03 -1.67
N ASP A 66 -18.47 4.76 -2.01
CA ASP A 66 -18.83 3.68 -2.93
C ASP A 66 -18.48 4.03 -4.38
N LEU A 67 -18.64 5.31 -4.77
CA LEU A 67 -18.21 5.79 -6.08
C LEU A 67 -16.69 5.73 -6.23
N ALA A 68 -15.93 6.05 -5.18
CA ALA A 68 -14.47 6.00 -5.16
C ALA A 68 -13.95 4.58 -5.41
N GLN A 69 -14.54 3.57 -4.76
CA GLN A 69 -14.19 2.16 -4.99
C GLN A 69 -14.49 1.71 -6.43
N ILE A 70 -15.63 2.12 -6.97
CA ILE A 70 -16.00 1.80 -8.36
C ILE A 70 -15.03 2.48 -9.33
N ALA A 71 -14.72 3.75 -9.13
CA ALA A 71 -13.75 4.46 -9.97
C ALA A 71 -12.33 3.87 -9.87
N GLY A 72 -11.91 3.42 -8.68
CA GLY A 72 -10.65 2.72 -8.51
C GLY A 72 -10.58 1.40 -9.29
N SER A 73 -11.62 0.57 -9.21
CA SER A 73 -11.68 -0.69 -9.96
C SER A 73 -11.88 -0.50 -11.47
N MET A 74 -12.52 0.58 -11.89
CA MET A 74 -12.61 0.96 -13.31
C MET A 74 -11.24 1.23 -13.93
N ALA A 75 -10.28 1.75 -13.17
CA ALA A 75 -8.96 2.09 -13.68
C ALA A 75 -8.14 0.88 -14.19
N ASP A 76 -8.51 -0.36 -13.85
CA ASP A 76 -7.89 -1.57 -14.43
C ASP A 76 -8.40 -1.92 -15.82
N TYR A 77 -9.58 -1.41 -16.18
CA TYR A 77 -10.20 -1.62 -17.50
C TYR A 77 -9.90 -0.48 -18.47
N GLY A 78 -9.40 0.65 -17.96
CA GLY A 78 -8.95 1.79 -18.76
C GLY A 78 -7.51 1.63 -19.26
N THR A 79 -7.00 2.66 -19.92
CA THR A 79 -5.59 2.70 -20.36
C THR A 79 -4.71 3.57 -19.46
N ASP A 80 -5.31 4.51 -18.71
CA ASP A 80 -4.56 5.47 -17.88
C ASP A 80 -5.21 5.72 -16.52
N ALA A 81 -4.57 5.22 -15.46
CA ALA A 81 -5.01 5.46 -14.08
C ALA A 81 -4.82 6.93 -13.65
N ALA A 82 -3.95 7.70 -14.31
CA ALA A 82 -3.69 9.10 -13.98
C ALA A 82 -4.92 10.00 -14.14
N VAL A 83 -5.92 9.56 -14.93
CA VAL A 83 -7.22 10.25 -15.08
C VAL A 83 -7.97 10.40 -13.76
N VAL A 84 -7.80 9.45 -12.83
CA VAL A 84 -8.61 9.38 -11.60
C VAL A 84 -7.78 9.37 -10.31
N VAL A 85 -6.55 8.83 -10.33
CA VAL A 85 -5.67 8.72 -9.17
C VAL A 85 -5.50 10.06 -8.42
N PRO A 86 -5.25 11.21 -9.07
CA PRO A 86 -5.07 12.46 -8.35
C PRO A 86 -6.29 12.89 -7.53
N THR A 87 -7.50 12.66 -8.05
CA THR A 87 -8.72 12.98 -7.31
C THR A 87 -8.95 11.99 -6.18
N LEU A 88 -8.75 10.69 -6.40
CA LEU A 88 -8.84 9.70 -5.32
C LEU A 88 -7.88 10.00 -4.18
N VAL A 89 -6.63 10.36 -4.49
CA VAL A 89 -5.61 10.70 -3.48
C VAL A 89 -6.00 11.95 -2.68
N ARG A 90 -6.41 13.04 -3.33
CA ARG A 90 -6.84 14.26 -2.63
C ARG A 90 -8.05 14.02 -1.73
N ARG A 91 -9.04 13.25 -2.22
CA ARG A 91 -10.24 12.94 -1.46
C ARG A 91 -9.97 11.99 -0.30
N ALA A 92 -9.15 10.96 -0.51
CA ALA A 92 -8.68 10.08 0.55
C ALA A 92 -7.90 10.85 1.62
N THR A 93 -6.97 11.71 1.23
CA THR A 93 -6.23 12.57 2.16
C THR A 93 -7.17 13.41 3.01
N THR A 94 -8.14 14.08 2.37
CA THR A 94 -9.15 14.89 3.08
C THR A 94 -10.01 14.05 4.02
N ALA A 95 -10.42 12.85 3.60
CA ALA A 95 -11.20 11.94 4.43
C ALA A 95 -10.41 11.51 5.67
N MET A 96 -9.13 11.19 5.53
CA MET A 96 -8.30 10.76 6.65
C MET A 96 -7.94 11.92 7.59
N GLU A 97 -7.72 13.14 7.09
CA GLU A 97 -7.56 14.34 7.92
C GLU A 97 -8.82 14.62 8.75
N GLN A 98 -10.01 14.48 8.14
CA GLN A 98 -11.27 14.65 8.86
C GLN A 98 -11.55 13.50 9.83
N ALA A 99 -11.20 12.27 9.49
CA ALA A 99 -11.30 11.11 10.38
C ALA A 99 -10.36 11.25 11.60
N ALA A 100 -9.14 11.73 11.40
CA ALA A 100 -8.21 12.06 12.50
C ALA A 100 -8.81 13.11 13.44
N ARG A 101 -9.37 14.19 12.88
CA ARG A 101 -10.04 15.23 13.66
C ARG A 101 -11.28 14.71 14.40
N PHE A 102 -12.03 13.79 13.79
CA PHE A 102 -13.12 13.10 14.47
C PHE A 102 -12.59 12.31 15.68
N ALA A 103 -11.56 11.49 15.49
CA ALA A 103 -10.98 10.65 16.54
C ALA A 103 -10.51 11.49 17.73
N GLU A 104 -9.80 12.60 17.48
CA GLU A 104 -9.36 13.53 18.52
C GLU A 104 -10.55 14.09 19.31
N LEU A 105 -11.54 14.66 18.61
CA LEU A 105 -12.66 15.37 19.26
C LEU A 105 -13.66 14.43 19.92
N TYR A 106 -13.89 13.25 19.34
CA TYR A 106 -14.74 12.22 19.92
C TYR A 106 -14.04 11.62 21.15
N GLY A 107 -12.77 11.27 21.03
CA GLY A 107 -11.95 10.73 22.12
C GLY A 107 -11.94 11.64 23.34
N ALA A 108 -11.68 12.94 23.12
CA ALA A 108 -11.67 13.94 24.18
C ALA A 108 -13.04 14.12 24.87
N ALA A 109 -14.15 13.96 24.14
CA ALA A 109 -15.49 14.19 24.67
C ALA A 109 -16.13 12.94 25.30
N PHE A 110 -15.79 11.76 24.78
CA PHE A 110 -16.59 10.54 24.98
C PHE A 110 -15.78 9.29 25.33
N GLY A 111 -14.44 9.34 25.24
CA GLY A 111 -13.58 8.20 25.50
C GLY A 111 -13.43 7.29 24.28
N ASP A 112 -13.81 6.02 24.40
CA ASP A 112 -13.56 5.01 23.37
C ASP A 112 -14.18 5.39 22.02
N LEU A 113 -13.39 5.23 20.96
CA LEU A 113 -13.81 5.54 19.59
C LEU A 113 -14.79 4.49 19.05
N PRO A 114 -15.81 4.90 18.28
CA PRO A 114 -16.65 3.94 17.59
C PRO A 114 -15.84 3.19 16.52
N ASN A 115 -16.16 1.93 16.30
CA ASN A 115 -15.48 1.14 15.26
C ASN A 115 -15.85 1.70 13.87
N PRO A 116 -14.89 2.19 13.06
CA PRO A 116 -15.18 2.79 11.75
C PRO A 116 -15.78 1.81 10.74
N ASP A 117 -15.62 0.51 10.94
CA ASP A 117 -16.18 -0.54 10.08
C ASP A 117 -17.55 -1.05 10.56
N ASP A 118 -18.07 -0.54 11.67
CA ASP A 118 -19.37 -0.93 12.23
C ASP A 118 -20.49 0.04 11.85
N ALA A 119 -21.29 -0.34 10.85
CA ALA A 119 -22.39 0.46 10.35
C ALA A 119 -23.51 0.69 11.39
N GLU A 120 -23.67 -0.20 12.38
CA GLU A 120 -24.70 -0.06 13.41
C GLU A 120 -24.37 1.09 14.38
N GLN A 121 -23.08 1.44 14.50
CA GLN A 121 -22.63 2.55 15.35
C GLN A 121 -22.80 3.93 14.70
N ILE A 122 -23.14 4.01 13.41
CA ILE A 122 -23.29 5.30 12.70
C ILE A 122 -24.41 6.14 13.33
N GLY A 123 -25.60 5.58 13.48
CA GLY A 123 -26.78 6.28 14.05
C GLY A 123 -26.51 6.79 15.48
N PRO A 124 -26.12 5.92 16.43
CA PRO A 124 -25.76 6.32 17.78
C PRO A 124 -24.63 7.35 17.85
N THR A 125 -23.65 7.27 16.93
CA THR A 125 -22.57 8.26 16.85
C THR A 125 -23.09 9.61 16.37
N ILE A 126 -24.03 9.65 15.42
CA ILE A 126 -24.68 10.89 14.99
C ILE A 126 -25.45 11.51 16.15
N GLU A 127 -26.33 10.75 16.80
CA GLU A 127 -27.11 11.24 17.95
C GLU A 127 -26.18 11.81 19.02
N ARG A 128 -25.14 11.07 19.40
CA ARG A 128 -24.23 11.47 20.47
C ARG A 128 -23.32 12.63 20.08
N PHE A 129 -22.63 12.56 18.95
CA PHE A 129 -21.62 13.54 18.55
C PHE A 129 -22.24 14.74 17.84
N VAL A 130 -23.15 14.52 16.88
CA VAL A 130 -23.69 15.62 16.06
C VAL A 130 -24.70 16.43 16.85
N GLU A 131 -25.65 15.81 17.55
CA GLU A 131 -26.70 16.57 18.24
C GLU A 131 -26.14 17.41 19.39
N THR A 132 -25.10 16.92 20.07
CA THR A 132 -24.41 17.63 21.15
C THR A 132 -23.29 18.57 20.68
N ALA A 133 -23.03 18.66 19.37
CA ALA A 133 -21.98 19.52 18.81
C ALA A 133 -22.09 21.00 19.22
N PRO A 134 -23.29 21.63 19.30
CA PRO A 134 -23.41 23.02 19.74
C PRO A 134 -22.90 23.26 21.17
N ASN A 135 -23.05 22.29 22.06
CA ASN A 135 -22.54 22.36 23.44
C ASN A 135 -21.00 22.41 23.49
N ARG A 136 -20.35 22.03 22.38
CA ARG A 136 -18.90 22.00 22.20
C ARG A 136 -18.43 23.09 21.23
N GLY A 137 -19.29 24.07 20.91
CA GLY A 137 -18.96 25.19 20.03
C GLY A 137 -18.79 24.82 18.55
N MET A 138 -19.37 23.70 18.11
CA MET A 138 -19.29 23.21 16.74
C MET A 138 -20.66 23.19 16.08
N ALA A 139 -20.73 23.61 14.80
CA ALA A 139 -21.97 23.50 14.03
C ALA A 139 -22.28 22.03 13.71
N GLN A 140 -23.56 21.65 13.79
CA GLN A 140 -23.99 20.27 13.51
C GLN A 140 -23.58 19.77 12.10
N PRO A 141 -23.66 20.58 11.02
CA PRO A 141 -23.18 20.13 9.71
C PRO A 141 -21.68 19.79 9.69
N ASP A 142 -20.85 20.54 10.41
CA ASP A 142 -19.42 20.26 10.51
C ASP A 142 -19.16 18.97 11.28
N ALA A 143 -19.87 18.77 12.39
CA ALA A 143 -19.80 17.54 13.18
C ALA A 143 -20.22 16.33 12.35
N TYR A 144 -21.28 16.47 11.55
CA TYR A 144 -21.79 15.42 10.67
C TYR A 144 -20.76 15.04 9.60
N ASN A 145 -20.07 16.02 8.99
CA ASN A 145 -19.01 15.75 8.02
C ASN A 145 -17.85 14.94 8.64
N LEU A 146 -17.46 15.24 9.89
CA LEU A 146 -16.44 14.47 10.60
C LEU A 146 -16.86 13.02 10.86
N VAL A 147 -18.11 12.81 11.27
CA VAL A 147 -18.69 11.46 11.43
C VAL A 147 -18.68 10.71 10.10
N GLN A 148 -19.11 11.36 9.01
CA GLN A 148 -19.07 10.75 7.69
C GLN A 148 -17.65 10.36 7.27
N ALA A 149 -16.67 11.22 7.52
CA ALA A 149 -15.27 10.92 7.20
C ALA A 149 -14.73 9.73 7.99
N TRP A 150 -15.07 9.61 9.27
CA TRP A 150 -14.69 8.46 10.09
C TRP A 150 -15.18 7.13 9.52
N PHE A 151 -16.50 7.01 9.26
CA PHE A 151 -17.12 5.77 8.80
C PHE A 151 -16.95 5.50 7.28
N SER A 152 -16.48 6.47 6.51
CA SER A 152 -16.23 6.30 5.07
C SER A 152 -14.75 6.36 4.68
N GLY A 153 -13.85 6.73 5.59
CA GLY A 153 -12.42 6.89 5.33
C GLY A 153 -11.80 5.63 4.72
N GLY A 154 -12.15 4.45 5.26
CA GLY A 154 -11.70 3.18 4.72
C GLY A 154 -12.09 2.95 3.25
N LYS A 155 -13.28 3.39 2.84
CA LYS A 155 -13.77 3.30 1.45
C LYS A 155 -13.02 4.23 0.50
N TRP A 156 -12.57 5.40 0.98
CA TRP A 156 -11.75 6.32 0.18
C TRP A 156 -10.28 5.86 0.08
N VAL A 157 -9.76 5.24 1.14
CA VAL A 157 -8.39 4.68 1.16
C VAL A 157 -8.27 3.45 0.28
N GLN A 158 -9.27 2.56 0.29
CA GLN A 158 -9.25 1.28 -0.43
C GLN A 158 -8.84 1.39 -1.92
N PRO A 159 -9.41 2.27 -2.75
CA PRO A 159 -9.00 2.38 -4.15
C PRO A 159 -7.56 2.91 -4.33
N VAL A 160 -7.09 3.79 -3.44
CA VAL A 160 -5.70 4.27 -3.45
C VAL A 160 -4.74 3.14 -3.07
N LEU A 161 -5.08 2.36 -2.03
CA LEU A 161 -4.35 1.16 -1.62
C LEU A 161 -4.24 0.15 -2.77
N TYR A 162 -5.38 -0.14 -3.41
CA TYR A 162 -5.45 -1.08 -4.52
C TYR A 162 -4.53 -0.67 -5.68
N LEU A 163 -4.69 0.56 -6.19
CA LEU A 163 -3.92 1.06 -7.34
C LEU A 163 -2.43 1.24 -7.01
N SER A 164 -2.09 1.61 -5.77
CA SER A 164 -0.70 1.81 -5.34
C SER A 164 0.11 0.53 -5.24
N GLN A 165 -0.46 -0.65 -5.50
CA GLN A 165 0.34 -1.86 -5.68
C GLN A 165 1.09 -1.85 -7.03
N ARG A 166 0.67 -1.02 -7.98
CA ARG A 166 1.40 -0.77 -9.23
C ARG A 166 2.49 0.30 -9.04
N LYS A 167 3.66 0.06 -9.63
CA LYS A 167 4.82 0.96 -9.54
C LYS A 167 4.57 2.32 -10.21
N ASP A 168 3.96 2.31 -11.39
CA ASP A 168 3.63 3.53 -12.14
C ASP A 168 2.70 4.46 -11.34
N VAL A 169 1.70 3.88 -10.65
CA VAL A 169 0.81 4.64 -9.77
C VAL A 169 1.56 5.23 -8.59
N ARG A 170 2.40 4.46 -7.88
CA ARG A 170 3.21 4.98 -6.76
C ARG A 170 4.11 6.13 -7.16
N ALA A 171 4.66 6.09 -8.38
CA ALA A 171 5.53 7.14 -8.92
C ALA A 171 4.78 8.46 -9.19
N MET A 172 3.47 8.40 -9.45
CA MET A 172 2.66 9.58 -9.78
C MET A 172 1.75 10.06 -8.63
N LEU A 173 1.81 9.47 -7.44
CA LEU A 173 0.97 9.87 -6.31
C LEU A 173 1.18 11.35 -5.96
N PRO A 174 0.18 12.22 -6.14
CA PRO A 174 0.30 13.62 -5.75
C PRO A 174 0.25 13.75 -4.23
N GLU A 175 0.81 14.84 -3.70
CA GLU A 175 0.72 15.19 -2.28
C GLU A 175 1.16 14.07 -1.32
N ARG A 176 2.06 13.16 -1.76
CA ARG A 176 2.48 11.99 -0.99
C ARG A 176 2.84 12.30 0.47
N PRO A 177 3.60 13.36 0.82
CA PRO A 177 3.87 13.69 2.23
C PRO A 177 2.61 13.98 3.06
N ARG A 178 1.62 14.68 2.48
CA ARG A 178 0.36 15.01 3.14
C ARG A 178 -0.50 13.76 3.32
N LEU A 179 -0.62 12.93 2.28
CA LEU A 179 -1.31 11.64 2.37
C LEU A 179 -0.67 10.75 3.44
N THR A 180 0.66 10.61 3.45
CA THR A 180 1.36 9.80 4.44
C THR A 180 1.09 10.28 5.86
N ALA A 181 1.12 11.59 6.13
CA ALA A 181 0.84 12.14 7.45
C ALA A 181 -0.61 11.87 7.91
N ALA A 182 -1.58 12.05 7.02
CA ALA A 182 -2.99 11.78 7.32
C ALA A 182 -3.25 10.29 7.59
N ILE A 183 -2.61 9.41 6.82
CA ILE A 183 -2.69 7.95 7.00
C ILE A 183 -2.00 7.51 8.29
N ASP A 184 -0.82 8.05 8.60
CA ASP A 184 -0.07 7.72 9.82
C ASP A 184 -0.90 7.98 11.09
N THR A 185 -1.65 9.10 11.10
CA THR A 185 -2.48 9.50 12.24
C THR A 185 -3.69 8.57 12.47
N THR A 186 -4.10 7.80 11.46
CA THR A 186 -5.35 7.05 11.46
C THR A 186 -5.18 5.53 11.32
N ARG A 187 -3.96 5.07 11.02
CA ARG A 187 -3.66 3.67 10.70
C ARG A 187 -3.94 2.67 11.81
N GLU A 188 -3.92 3.10 13.07
CA GLU A 188 -4.21 2.23 14.22
C GLU A 188 -5.72 2.03 14.43
N HIS A 189 -6.55 2.84 13.77
CA HIS A 189 -8.00 2.80 13.91
C HIS A 189 -8.72 2.33 12.65
N ILE A 190 -8.18 2.63 11.47
CA ILE A 190 -8.79 2.28 10.17
C ILE A 190 -7.88 1.25 9.49
N GLY A 191 -8.36 0.00 9.40
CA GLY A 191 -7.53 -1.13 8.95
C GLY A 191 -6.93 -0.96 7.55
N THR A 192 -7.67 -0.36 6.60
CA THR A 192 -7.13 -0.10 5.25
C THR A 192 -6.04 0.96 5.23
N ALA A 193 -6.03 1.89 6.19
CA ALA A 193 -5.00 2.91 6.33
C ALA A 193 -3.66 2.31 6.78
N HIS A 194 -3.68 1.27 7.64
CA HIS A 194 -2.48 0.50 7.99
C HIS A 194 -1.76 -0.07 6.75
N TRP A 195 -2.51 -0.69 5.85
CA TRP A 195 -1.95 -1.26 4.62
C TRP A 195 -1.48 -0.18 3.64
N LEU A 196 -2.21 0.92 3.50
CA LEU A 196 -1.78 2.01 2.61
C LEU A 196 -0.49 2.66 3.14
N TYR A 197 -0.36 2.82 4.46
CA TYR A 197 0.87 3.34 5.07
C TYR A 197 2.10 2.54 4.62
N GLY A 198 2.01 1.21 4.67
CA GLY A 198 3.10 0.35 4.21
C GLY A 198 3.43 0.53 2.72
N LEU A 199 2.43 0.64 1.83
CA LEU A 199 2.68 0.94 0.41
C LEU A 199 3.30 2.31 0.17
N LEU A 200 2.94 3.32 0.97
CA LEU A 200 3.53 4.66 0.89
C LEU A 200 4.99 4.68 1.32
N LEU A 201 5.49 3.62 1.98
CA LEU A 201 6.89 3.43 2.34
C LEU A 201 7.63 2.44 1.42
N VAL A 202 6.95 1.79 0.48
CA VAL A 202 7.60 0.90 -0.49
C VAL A 202 8.59 1.70 -1.32
N LEU A 203 9.78 1.11 -1.47
CA LEU A 203 10.87 1.61 -2.28
C LEU A 203 10.77 1.04 -3.70
N ASP A 204 10.97 1.89 -4.69
CA ASP A 204 11.04 1.52 -6.11
C ASP A 204 12.39 1.95 -6.67
N ASP A 205 13.04 1.05 -7.41
CA ASP A 205 14.40 1.24 -7.97
C ASP A 205 15.45 1.67 -6.92
N GLU A 206 15.33 1.19 -5.68
CA GLU A 206 16.29 1.54 -4.63
C GLU A 206 17.58 0.73 -4.77
N PRO A 207 18.74 1.40 -4.85
CA PRO A 207 20.03 0.73 -4.83
C PRO A 207 20.39 0.29 -3.40
N LEU A 208 20.83 -0.95 -3.28
CA LEU A 208 21.41 -1.57 -2.09
C LEU A 208 22.85 -1.98 -2.35
N VAL A 209 23.65 -1.96 -1.29
CA VAL A 209 24.90 -2.72 -1.20
C VAL A 209 24.62 -3.95 -0.34
N VAL A 210 24.86 -5.14 -0.88
CA VAL A 210 24.70 -6.39 -0.13
C VAL A 210 26.07 -7.04 0.10
N LEU A 211 26.42 -7.33 1.35
CA LEU A 211 27.73 -7.88 1.73
C LEU A 211 27.58 -9.26 2.35
N HIS A 212 28.33 -10.25 1.88
CA HIS A 212 28.44 -11.54 2.53
C HIS A 212 29.77 -11.63 3.27
N ARG A 213 29.70 -11.55 4.60
CA ARG A 213 30.88 -11.40 5.46
C ARG A 213 31.82 -12.60 5.36
N ALA A 214 31.28 -13.83 5.33
CA ALA A 214 32.06 -15.06 5.32
C ALA A 214 32.93 -15.21 4.06
N THR A 215 32.41 -14.85 2.88
CA THR A 215 33.18 -14.91 1.62
C THR A 215 33.84 -13.58 1.27
N ARG A 216 33.63 -12.54 2.08
CA ARG A 216 34.03 -11.14 1.81
C ARG A 216 33.56 -10.60 0.44
N ARG A 217 32.43 -11.11 -0.06
CA ARG A 217 31.86 -10.67 -1.36
C ARG A 217 30.90 -9.52 -1.14
N GLY A 218 30.82 -8.62 -2.11
CA GLY A 218 29.85 -7.54 -2.15
C GLY A 218 29.08 -7.54 -3.48
N TYR A 219 27.83 -7.08 -3.45
CA TYR A 219 26.95 -7.00 -4.60
C TYR A 219 26.28 -5.64 -4.66
N ARG A 220 26.16 -5.10 -5.88
CA ARG A 220 25.23 -4.01 -6.18
C ARG A 220 23.90 -4.65 -6.53
N VAL A 221 22.86 -4.26 -5.80
CA VAL A 221 21.51 -4.81 -5.96
C VAL A 221 20.54 -3.65 -6.12
N THR A 222 19.57 -3.79 -7.02
CA THR A 222 18.43 -2.87 -7.12
C THR A 222 17.17 -3.59 -6.70
N ILE A 223 16.42 -3.00 -5.76
CA ILE A 223 15.12 -3.53 -5.31
C ILE A 223 13.97 -2.63 -5.74
N SER A 224 12.81 -3.23 -6.03
CA SER A 224 11.57 -2.50 -6.28
C SER A 224 10.40 -3.28 -5.70
N GLY A 225 9.40 -2.60 -5.13
CA GLY A 225 8.13 -3.23 -4.79
C GLY A 225 8.21 -4.30 -3.71
N ILE A 226 9.09 -4.15 -2.71
CA ILE A 226 9.24 -5.09 -1.59
C ILE A 226 8.48 -4.56 -0.37
N GLY A 227 7.53 -5.35 0.14
CA GLY A 227 6.59 -4.92 1.18
C GLY A 227 7.12 -5.01 2.61
N ASP A 228 7.95 -6.01 2.91
CA ASP A 228 8.54 -6.26 4.22
C ASP A 228 9.89 -6.97 4.10
N ASN A 229 10.58 -7.12 5.23
CA ASN A 229 11.88 -7.77 5.27
C ASN A 229 11.81 -9.30 5.20
N PHE A 230 10.66 -9.94 5.48
CA PHE A 230 10.44 -11.37 5.17
C PHE A 230 10.58 -11.64 3.66
N GLN A 231 9.93 -10.81 2.86
CA GLN A 231 9.98 -10.86 1.41
C GLN A 231 11.39 -10.51 0.88
N LEU A 232 12.01 -9.44 1.39
CA LEU A 232 13.38 -9.06 1.05
C LEU A 232 14.35 -10.21 1.29
N HIS A 233 14.25 -10.85 2.46
CA HIS A 233 15.09 -11.98 2.85
C HIS A 233 14.97 -13.13 1.83
N THR A 234 13.74 -13.54 1.52
CA THR A 234 13.47 -14.63 0.57
C THR A 234 14.08 -14.33 -0.80
N LEU A 235 13.87 -13.12 -1.32
CA LEU A 235 14.30 -12.75 -2.67
C LEU A 235 15.81 -12.51 -2.77
N LEU A 236 16.46 -11.98 -1.73
CA LEU A 236 17.93 -11.92 -1.67
C LEU A 236 18.55 -13.32 -1.66
N ALA A 237 17.98 -14.26 -0.90
CA ALA A 237 18.45 -15.64 -0.90
C ALA A 237 18.26 -16.32 -2.26
N ALA A 238 17.14 -16.06 -2.94
CA ALA A 238 16.88 -16.54 -4.29
C ALA A 238 17.86 -15.98 -5.33
N ALA A 239 18.30 -14.74 -5.17
CA ALA A 239 19.19 -14.04 -6.08
C ALA A 239 20.67 -14.36 -5.86
N LEU A 240 21.09 -14.57 -4.60
CA LEU A 240 22.50 -14.62 -4.24
C LEU A 240 23.03 -16.04 -3.95
N ILE A 241 22.19 -17.01 -3.59
CA ILE A 241 22.65 -18.37 -3.28
C ILE A 241 22.81 -19.21 -4.55
N GLY A 242 23.97 -19.81 -4.75
CA GLY A 242 24.24 -20.70 -5.88
C GLY A 242 25.71 -21.09 -6.04
N ASP A 243 26.15 -21.24 -7.29
CA ASP A 243 27.52 -21.67 -7.62
C ASP A 243 28.56 -20.59 -7.24
N GLU A 244 29.44 -20.92 -6.29
CA GLU A 244 30.48 -20.02 -5.83
C GLU A 244 31.50 -19.65 -6.92
N ALA A 245 31.70 -20.52 -7.92
CA ALA A 245 32.55 -20.25 -9.08
C ALA A 245 31.99 -19.16 -9.99
N GLN A 246 30.68 -18.93 -9.93
CA GLN A 246 29.98 -17.85 -10.64
C GLN A 246 29.83 -16.58 -9.78
N GLY A 247 30.48 -16.54 -8.61
CA GLY A 247 30.42 -15.38 -7.72
C GLY A 247 29.23 -15.35 -6.77
N LEU A 248 28.41 -16.40 -6.70
CA LEU A 248 27.28 -16.53 -5.76
C LEU A 248 27.73 -17.00 -4.37
N VAL A 249 26.88 -16.87 -3.35
CA VAL A 249 27.21 -17.29 -1.97
C VAL A 249 26.82 -18.74 -1.71
N PRO A 250 27.56 -19.46 -0.84
CA PRO A 250 27.18 -20.83 -0.46
C PRO A 250 25.87 -20.83 0.34
N GLY A 251 25.10 -21.91 0.20
CA GLY A 251 23.89 -22.13 0.97
C GLY A 251 22.87 -22.98 0.21
N GLN A 252 21.74 -23.25 0.86
CA GLN A 252 20.60 -23.89 0.21
C GLN A 252 19.68 -22.80 -0.34
N ARG A 253 19.53 -22.69 -1.66
CA ARG A 253 18.62 -21.73 -2.30
C ARG A 253 17.16 -22.02 -1.90
N PRO A 254 16.29 -21.00 -1.74
CA PRO A 254 14.85 -21.21 -1.60
C PRO A 254 14.28 -22.03 -2.77
N SER A 255 13.30 -22.86 -2.48
CA SER A 255 12.57 -23.66 -3.46
C SER A 255 11.75 -22.77 -4.42
N ALA A 256 11.34 -23.34 -5.55
CA ALA A 256 10.51 -22.61 -6.52
C ALA A 256 9.19 -22.10 -5.91
N ALA A 257 8.57 -22.86 -4.99
CA ALA A 257 7.34 -22.45 -4.32
C ALA A 257 7.55 -21.28 -3.35
N GLU A 258 8.63 -21.29 -2.57
CA GLU A 258 9.00 -20.18 -1.68
C GLU A 258 9.29 -18.90 -2.49
N ILE A 259 10.01 -19.03 -3.61
CA ILE A 259 10.31 -17.91 -4.52
C ILE A 259 9.01 -17.36 -5.13
N ALA A 260 8.14 -18.23 -5.65
CA ALA A 260 6.87 -17.82 -6.25
C ALA A 260 5.98 -17.08 -5.24
N ALA A 261 5.86 -17.60 -4.01
CA ALA A 261 5.09 -16.94 -2.96
C ALA A 261 5.60 -15.52 -2.66
N ALA A 262 6.93 -15.33 -2.63
CA ALA A 262 7.55 -14.03 -2.40
C ALA A 262 7.59 -13.10 -3.63
N SER A 263 7.26 -13.59 -4.83
CA SER A 263 7.35 -12.83 -6.09
C SER A 263 6.01 -12.68 -6.80
N ASP A 264 5.61 -13.65 -7.61
CA ASP A 264 4.51 -13.54 -8.57
C ASP A 264 3.46 -14.66 -8.47
N GLY A 265 3.71 -15.69 -7.67
CA GLY A 265 2.83 -16.84 -7.50
C GLY A 265 1.50 -16.47 -6.86
N GLU A 266 0.42 -17.17 -7.25
CA GLU A 266 -0.91 -16.99 -6.67
C GLU A 266 -0.99 -17.52 -5.23
N ASP A 267 -0.33 -18.66 -4.95
CA ASP A 267 -0.20 -19.19 -3.60
C ASP A 267 0.84 -18.39 -2.82
N LEU A 268 0.37 -17.67 -1.81
CA LEU A 268 1.21 -16.84 -0.93
C LEU A 268 1.73 -17.62 0.26
N THR A 269 1.22 -18.84 0.49
CA THR A 269 1.48 -19.64 1.69
C THR A 269 1.92 -21.06 1.30
N PRO A 270 3.16 -21.21 0.80
CA PRO A 270 3.62 -22.49 0.28
C PRO A 270 3.61 -23.56 1.37
N ALA A 271 3.31 -24.80 0.98
CA ALA A 271 3.31 -25.93 1.91
C ALA A 271 4.68 -26.08 2.60
N GLY A 272 4.67 -26.15 3.94
CA GLY A 272 5.89 -26.19 4.75
C GLY A 272 6.48 -24.82 5.12
N GLY A 273 5.87 -23.72 4.63
CA GLY A 273 6.32 -22.35 4.87
C GLY A 273 7.56 -21.99 4.06
N ILE A 274 8.16 -20.87 4.44
CA ILE A 274 9.36 -20.31 3.84
C ILE A 274 10.47 -20.33 4.89
N ARG A 275 11.62 -20.89 4.53
CA ARG A 275 12.81 -20.98 5.37
C ARG A 275 13.63 -19.68 5.30
N GLY A 276 14.15 -19.24 6.44
CA GLY A 276 15.16 -18.18 6.50
C GLY A 276 16.56 -18.69 6.23
N ASN A 277 17.25 -18.06 5.28
CA ASN A 277 18.57 -18.50 4.80
C ASN A 277 19.77 -17.77 5.39
N PHE A 278 19.54 -16.59 5.95
CA PHE A 278 20.56 -15.62 6.36
C PHE A 278 20.15 -15.02 7.70
N ASN A 279 21.07 -14.34 8.36
CA ASN A 279 20.77 -13.22 9.21
C ASN A 279 20.96 -11.93 8.41
N LEU A 280 20.01 -10.99 8.49
CA LEU A 280 20.14 -9.69 7.84
C LEU A 280 20.56 -8.67 8.91
N VAL A 281 21.66 -7.97 8.66
CA VAL A 281 22.25 -6.98 9.58
C VAL A 281 22.48 -5.69 8.80
N ASP A 282 22.22 -4.54 9.43
CA ASP A 282 22.49 -3.25 8.81
C ASP A 282 23.97 -2.85 8.93
N ALA A 283 24.35 -1.69 8.37
CA ALA A 283 25.72 -1.18 8.47
C ALA A 283 26.19 -0.93 9.92
N HIS A 284 25.27 -0.76 10.87
CA HIS A 284 25.55 -0.42 12.26
C HIS A 284 25.58 -1.65 13.18
N GLY A 285 25.41 -2.85 12.62
CA GLY A 285 25.46 -4.11 13.38
C GLY A 285 24.14 -4.47 14.04
N GLU A 286 23.06 -3.73 13.75
CA GLU A 286 21.71 -4.04 14.23
C GLU A 286 21.05 -5.05 13.30
N TRP A 287 20.20 -5.91 13.87
CA TRP A 287 19.41 -6.83 13.06
C TRP A 287 18.37 -6.07 12.24
N ILE A 288 18.31 -6.39 10.95
CA ILE A 288 17.19 -6.01 10.10
C ILE A 288 16.07 -7.00 10.41
N TRP A 289 15.16 -6.59 11.29
CA TRP A 289 14.01 -7.40 11.71
C TRP A 289 13.05 -7.65 10.55
N ASN A 290 12.54 -8.86 10.47
CA ASN A 290 11.67 -9.28 9.37
C ASN A 290 10.33 -8.52 9.38
N GLU A 291 9.84 -8.13 10.56
CA GLU A 291 8.63 -7.33 10.77
C GLU A 291 8.78 -5.87 10.28
N GLY A 292 10.02 -5.44 10.06
CA GLY A 292 10.33 -4.13 9.49
C GLY A 292 10.20 -4.11 7.96
N ARG A 293 10.55 -2.96 7.38
CA ARG A 293 10.50 -2.72 5.94
C ARG A 293 11.89 -2.38 5.40
N PRO A 294 12.14 -2.55 4.09
CA PRO A 294 13.38 -2.09 3.48
C PRO A 294 13.64 -0.59 3.68
N ALA A 295 12.57 0.22 3.77
CA ALA A 295 12.66 1.65 4.05
C ALA A 295 13.27 1.98 5.42
N ASP A 296 13.12 1.09 6.40
CA ASP A 296 13.60 1.28 7.77
C ASP A 296 15.11 1.03 7.90
N ILE A 297 15.73 0.41 6.88
CA ILE A 297 17.18 0.17 6.85
C ILE A 297 17.91 1.52 6.76
N PRO A 298 18.77 1.87 7.73
CA PRO A 298 19.52 3.12 7.72
C PRO A 298 20.46 3.21 6.51
N LYS A 299 20.72 4.44 6.07
CA LYS A 299 21.69 4.72 5.01
C LYS A 299 23.08 4.95 5.61
N LEU A 300 24.08 4.26 5.06
CA LEU A 300 25.50 4.56 5.23
C LEU A 300 26.01 5.17 3.93
N GLU A 301 26.59 6.36 3.99
CA GLU A 301 27.07 7.10 2.81
C GLU A 301 26.02 7.23 1.69
N GLY A 302 24.76 7.45 2.09
CA GLY A 302 23.63 7.63 1.17
C GLY A 302 23.06 6.33 0.57
N LYS A 303 23.64 5.16 0.89
CA LYS A 303 23.18 3.84 0.43
C LYS A 303 22.68 3.00 1.59
N ARG A 304 21.68 2.17 1.33
CA ARG A 304 21.28 1.11 2.28
C ARG A 304 22.23 -0.06 2.12
N VAL A 305 22.81 -0.50 3.24
CA VAL A 305 23.77 -1.62 3.26
C VAL A 305 23.14 -2.76 4.04
N VAL A 306 23.07 -3.92 3.40
CA VAL A 306 22.56 -5.17 3.98
C VAL A 306 23.73 -6.15 4.08
N VAL A 307 24.11 -6.50 5.29
CA VAL A 307 25.06 -7.56 5.56
C VAL A 307 24.29 -8.86 5.74
N ILE A 308 24.62 -9.86 4.94
CA ILE A 308 24.11 -11.22 5.07
C ILE A 308 25.14 -12.08 5.82
N ASP A 309 24.72 -12.58 6.97
CA ASP A 309 25.49 -13.49 7.83
C ASP A 309 24.79 -14.86 7.91
N PRO A 310 25.45 -15.93 8.40
CA PRO A 310 24.77 -17.19 8.68
C PRO A 310 23.59 -17.00 9.65
N PRO A 311 22.48 -17.75 9.50
CA PRO A 311 21.36 -17.63 10.41
C PRO A 311 21.77 -18.09 11.83
N PRO A 312 21.47 -17.30 12.89
CA PRO A 312 21.85 -17.65 14.27
C PRO A 312 21.06 -18.85 14.81
N TYR A 313 19.87 -19.10 14.25
CA TYR A 313 19.02 -20.25 14.55
C TYR A 313 18.10 -20.54 13.34
N PRO A 314 17.54 -21.75 13.22
CA PRO A 314 16.55 -22.07 12.19
C PRO A 314 15.30 -21.20 12.37
N ARG A 315 14.91 -20.50 11.30
CA ARG A 315 13.71 -19.65 11.28
C ARG A 315 12.88 -19.91 10.03
N SER A 316 11.57 -19.75 10.15
CA SER A 316 10.63 -19.84 9.04
C SER A 316 9.45 -18.91 9.24
N TRP A 317 8.70 -18.65 8.17
CA TRP A 317 7.46 -17.89 8.17
C TRP A 317 6.49 -18.48 7.14
N ASN A 318 5.23 -18.08 7.21
CA ASN A 318 4.19 -18.72 6.40
C ASN A 318 3.92 -18.02 5.07
N ALA A 319 4.02 -16.68 5.02
CA ALA A 319 3.57 -15.88 3.88
C ALA A 319 4.75 -15.28 3.10
N GLY A 320 4.67 -15.30 1.77
CA GLY A 320 5.72 -14.78 0.89
C GLY A 320 5.71 -13.28 0.68
N ARG A 321 4.57 -12.69 0.30
CA ARG A 321 4.45 -11.24 0.11
C ARG A 321 3.18 -10.69 0.76
N PRO A 322 3.26 -9.51 1.41
CA PRO A 322 2.10 -8.90 2.08
C PRO A 322 1.11 -8.24 1.09
N TYR A 323 1.58 -7.85 -0.10
CA TYR A 323 0.78 -7.17 -1.13
C TYR A 323 0.62 -8.09 -2.36
N PRO A 324 -0.50 -8.80 -2.52
CA PRO A 324 -0.64 -9.87 -3.52
C PRO A 324 -0.53 -9.41 -4.98
N LEU A 325 -0.90 -8.17 -5.28
CA LEU A 325 -0.91 -7.60 -6.62
C LEU A 325 0.38 -6.85 -6.95
N MET A 326 1.20 -6.51 -5.94
CA MET A 326 2.50 -5.89 -6.17
C MET A 326 3.47 -6.93 -6.73
N ARG A 327 4.21 -6.53 -7.77
CA ARG A 327 5.25 -7.36 -8.40
C ARG A 327 6.63 -6.87 -7.95
N PRO A 328 7.30 -7.56 -7.03
CA PRO A 328 8.62 -7.18 -6.53
C PRO A 328 9.72 -7.50 -7.54
N THR A 329 10.83 -6.80 -7.45
CA THR A 329 12.09 -7.17 -8.13
C THR A 329 13.27 -7.09 -7.16
N VAL A 330 14.20 -8.03 -7.31
CA VAL A 330 15.55 -7.98 -6.74
C VAL A 330 16.50 -8.32 -7.88
N THR A 331 17.23 -7.32 -8.35
CA THR A 331 18.17 -7.47 -9.47
C THR A 331 19.59 -7.32 -8.94
N VAL A 332 20.44 -8.31 -9.21
CA VAL A 332 21.88 -8.20 -8.95
C VAL A 332 22.51 -7.51 -10.15
N ASP A 333 22.81 -6.22 -10.01
CA ASP A 333 23.37 -5.39 -11.08
C ASP A 333 24.83 -5.78 -11.39
N GLY A 334 25.50 -6.38 -10.41
CA GLY A 334 26.84 -6.94 -10.53
C GLY A 334 27.51 -7.14 -9.19
N MET A 335 28.63 -7.87 -9.19
CA MET A 335 29.51 -7.95 -8.03
C MET A 335 30.28 -6.64 -7.86
N LEU A 336 30.52 -6.26 -6.61
CA LEU A 336 31.47 -5.20 -6.31
C LEU A 336 32.91 -5.68 -6.58
N PRO A 337 33.77 -4.80 -7.10
CA PRO A 337 35.22 -5.01 -7.07
C PRO A 337 35.72 -5.36 -5.66
N ALA A 338 36.78 -6.15 -5.56
CA ALA A 338 37.25 -6.68 -4.27
C ALA A 338 37.69 -5.58 -3.28
N ASP A 339 38.27 -4.50 -3.80
CA ASP A 339 38.65 -3.30 -3.05
C ASP A 339 37.42 -2.51 -2.57
N GLU A 340 36.41 -2.34 -3.42
CA GLU A 340 35.14 -1.71 -3.02
C GLU A 340 34.42 -2.56 -1.95
N ALA A 341 34.37 -3.88 -2.13
CA ALA A 341 33.78 -4.79 -1.14
C ALA A 341 34.54 -4.75 0.19
N ALA A 342 35.88 -4.72 0.16
CA ALA A 342 36.69 -4.60 1.35
C ALA A 342 36.44 -3.27 2.08
N HIS A 343 36.37 -2.16 1.33
CA HIS A 343 36.04 -0.85 1.88
C HIS A 343 34.69 -0.86 2.62
N TRP A 344 33.62 -1.38 2.00
CA TRP A 344 32.33 -1.50 2.68
C TRP A 344 32.38 -2.41 3.90
N LEU A 345 33.10 -3.54 3.83
CA LEU A 345 33.27 -4.45 4.95
C LEU A 345 34.01 -3.81 6.14
N ASP A 346 34.93 -2.88 5.88
CA ASP A 346 35.65 -2.14 6.92
C ASP A 346 34.78 -1.06 7.59
N LEU A 347 33.75 -0.57 6.89
CA LEU A 347 32.81 0.40 7.44
C LEU A 347 31.69 -0.23 8.28
N VAL A 348 31.28 -1.46 7.97
CA VAL A 348 30.17 -2.12 8.68
C VAL A 348 30.60 -2.66 10.04
N LYS A 349 29.75 -2.48 11.05
CA LYS A 349 29.98 -3.03 12.39
C LYS A 349 29.70 -4.55 12.44
N PRO A 350 30.31 -5.28 13.39
CA PRO A 350 29.89 -6.65 13.68
C PRO A 350 28.46 -6.69 14.21
N SER A 351 27.76 -7.82 14.03
CA SER A 351 26.45 -8.03 14.65
C SER A 351 26.55 -7.87 16.17
N GLN A 352 25.69 -7.02 16.75
CA GLN A 352 25.66 -6.80 18.20
C GLN A 352 25.02 -7.96 18.98
N ARG A 353 24.37 -8.89 18.26
CA ARG A 353 23.74 -10.09 18.82
C ARG A 353 24.30 -11.31 18.11
N GLY A 354 24.99 -12.17 18.87
CA GLY A 354 25.60 -13.42 18.41
C GLY A 354 24.64 -14.59 18.42
#